data_AF-A0AB34ICW2-F1
#
_entry.id   AF-A0AB34ICW2-F1
#
_cell.length_a   1.000
_cell.length_b   1.000
_cell.length_c   1.000
_cell.angle_alpha   90.00
_cell.angle_beta   90.00
_cell.angle_gamma   90.00
#
_symmetry.space_group_name_H-M   'P 1'
#
loop_
_entity.id
_entity.type
_entity.pdbx_description
1 polymer ?
#
loop_
_entity_poly.entity_id
_entity_poly.type
_entity_poly.pdbx_seq_one_letter_code
_entity_poly.pdbx_strand_id
1 'polypeptide(L)'
;MAALLAADGAADDADDACVARGAGPTRKRRGLGRTHFHQLGAARLSLRAAALRFTAAAAAVAALALASAALVAIGPELPRLAPPPPPRLATPAAAAAPRPTPPPPPPPPPLPPPPPPAPHEPPRASPPPSPTPRRPPGVTYLQSLNARFRGGHAANAVEHAGVLVHMLDDLRLSLEQPWLPCSSPSLWCYKFSDRCSASLINQRLPYVFARKETVGVVLSPHLAPLLCSFFVDGGTMLPDKTCDAPGVAADCVPGCWKGEPNWCDGREKVWDCAWRPASLAMMLRHHEQRVGREPWRFGALTYNEVVLSTARWGERLPALIEAFFFLSDRPGEEEKARSIQRRFVAYFPQSEAPLLELDLSNPTSPFLPADR
;
A
#
# COMPACT_ATOMS: atom_id res chain seq x y z
N MET A 1 1.75 -49.96 -29.85
CA MET A 1 0.96 -50.19 -31.07
C MET A 1 0.79 -48.88 -31.80
N ALA A 2 1.21 -48.89 -33.07
CA ALA A 2 0.82 -48.04 -34.20
C ALA A 2 0.65 -46.52 -34.01
N ALA A 3 1.50 -45.81 -34.75
CA ALA A 3 1.49 -44.39 -35.07
C ALA A 3 0.40 -44.01 -36.08
N LEU A 4 0.11 -42.70 -36.17
CA LEU A 4 -0.22 -41.92 -37.38
C LEU A 4 -0.27 -40.42 -36.97
N LEU A 5 0.80 -39.66 -37.24
CA LEU A 5 0.96 -38.67 -38.34
C LEU A 5 0.05 -37.43 -38.17
N ALA A 6 0.57 -36.26 -37.78
CA ALA A 6 1.40 -35.31 -38.52
C ALA A 6 0.59 -34.39 -39.46
N ALA A 7 0.71 -33.07 -39.25
CA ALA A 7 0.82 -32.07 -40.32
C ALA A 7 1.28 -30.71 -39.74
N ASP A 8 2.29 -30.17 -40.39
CA ASP A 8 3.02 -28.93 -40.21
C ASP A 8 2.22 -27.64 -40.48
N GLY A 9 2.80 -26.52 -40.07
CA GLY A 9 2.46 -25.19 -40.58
C GLY A 9 3.30 -24.08 -39.92
N ALA A 10 4.46 -23.80 -40.52
CA ALA A 10 5.50 -22.85 -40.09
C ALA A 10 5.22 -21.38 -40.46
N ALA A 11 6.13 -20.52 -39.95
CA ALA A 11 6.62 -19.24 -40.50
C ALA A 11 5.65 -18.02 -40.45
N ASP A 12 6.07 -16.77 -40.29
CA ASP A 12 7.37 -16.12 -40.07
C ASP A 12 7.11 -14.65 -39.68
N ASP A 13 8.19 -14.02 -39.21
CA ASP A 13 8.40 -12.60 -38.91
C ASP A 13 7.89 -11.58 -39.96
N ALA A 14 7.61 -10.35 -39.51
CA ALA A 14 8.21 -9.13 -40.08
C ALA A 14 7.81 -7.85 -39.33
N ASP A 15 8.84 -7.06 -39.01
CA ASP A 15 8.83 -5.62 -38.77
C ASP A 15 8.07 -4.82 -39.86
N ASP A 16 7.51 -3.65 -39.52
CA ASP A 16 8.03 -2.41 -40.12
C ASP A 16 7.51 -1.10 -39.52
N ALA A 17 8.38 -0.11 -39.64
CA ALA A 17 8.31 1.26 -39.16
C ALA A 17 7.27 2.15 -39.86
N CYS A 18 6.88 3.26 -39.20
CA CYS A 18 6.12 4.33 -39.82
C CYS A 18 6.89 5.67 -39.80
N VAL A 19 7.28 6.10 -40.99
CA VAL A 19 7.85 7.40 -41.34
C VAL A 19 6.75 8.41 -41.67
N ALA A 20 7.05 9.68 -41.41
CA ALA A 20 6.21 10.87 -41.57
C ALA A 20 5.94 11.34 -43.02
N ARG A 21 5.06 12.37 -43.11
CA ARG A 21 4.67 13.28 -44.22
C ARG A 21 3.32 12.90 -44.87
N GLY A 22 2.39 13.82 -45.18
CA GLY A 22 2.42 15.28 -45.24
C GLY A 22 1.02 15.87 -45.51
N ALA A 23 0.98 17.21 -45.54
CA ALA A 23 -0.21 18.05 -45.66
C ALA A 23 -0.83 18.12 -47.06
N GLY A 24 -2.14 18.38 -47.14
CA GLY A 24 -2.85 18.82 -48.34
C GLY A 24 -4.35 19.07 -48.09
N PRO A 25 -4.91 20.26 -48.39
CA PRO A 25 -6.29 20.61 -48.05
C PRO A 25 -7.23 20.43 -49.25
N THR A 26 -8.41 19.81 -49.07
CA THR A 26 -9.49 19.91 -50.07
C THR A 26 -10.91 19.93 -49.49
N ARG A 27 -11.56 21.07 -49.78
CA ARG A 27 -12.92 21.21 -50.34
C ARG A 27 -14.13 20.64 -49.59
N LYS A 28 -14.89 21.57 -49.00
CA LYS A 28 -16.32 21.45 -48.64
C LYS A 28 -17.15 20.93 -49.84
N ARG A 29 -17.83 19.80 -49.66
CA ARG A 29 -19.05 19.46 -50.39
C ARG A 29 -20.19 19.23 -49.39
N ARG A 30 -21.25 20.00 -49.56
CA ARG A 30 -22.56 19.76 -48.93
C ARG A 30 -23.14 18.48 -49.53
N GLY A 31 -23.56 17.56 -48.69
CA GLY A 31 -24.34 16.38 -49.06
C GLY A 31 -25.34 16.09 -47.97
N LEU A 32 -26.59 16.52 -48.19
CA LEU A 32 -27.74 16.02 -47.44
C LEU A 32 -27.97 14.53 -47.77
N GLY A 33 -28.35 13.76 -46.76
CA GLY A 33 -29.09 12.50 -46.93
C GLY A 33 -28.26 11.21 -46.88
N ARG A 34 -27.88 10.75 -45.68
CA ARG A 34 -27.50 9.34 -45.43
C ARG A 34 -27.36 9.03 -43.92
N THR A 35 -28.43 9.15 -43.13
CA THR A 35 -28.40 8.81 -41.69
C THR A 35 -29.30 7.65 -41.26
N HIS A 36 -30.10 7.05 -42.14
CA HIS A 36 -31.02 5.98 -41.73
C HIS A 36 -30.55 4.53 -41.96
N PHE A 37 -29.41 4.28 -42.63
CA PHE A 37 -28.94 2.91 -42.90
C PHE A 37 -27.87 2.37 -41.95
N HIS A 38 -27.22 3.21 -41.13
CA HIS A 38 -26.17 2.75 -40.20
C HIS A 38 -26.68 2.27 -38.83
N GLN A 39 -27.90 2.60 -38.41
CA GLN A 39 -28.44 2.16 -37.11
C GLN A 39 -28.91 0.70 -37.09
N LEU A 40 -29.33 0.12 -38.22
CA LEU A 40 -29.79 -1.28 -38.28
C LEU A 40 -28.63 -2.30 -38.28
N GLY A 41 -27.42 -1.91 -38.70
CA GLY A 41 -26.24 -2.77 -38.68
C GLY A 41 -25.66 -2.96 -37.28
N ALA A 42 -25.59 -1.89 -36.48
CA ALA A 42 -25.03 -1.93 -35.13
C ALA A 42 -25.88 -2.77 -34.15
N ALA A 43 -27.21 -2.73 -34.28
CA ALA A 43 -28.10 -3.54 -33.45
C ALA A 43 -27.94 -5.05 -33.68
N ARG A 44 -27.68 -5.49 -34.92
CA ARG A 44 -27.48 -6.91 -35.26
C ARG A 44 -26.13 -7.46 -34.77
N LEU A 45 -25.09 -6.64 -34.76
CA LEU A 45 -23.78 -7.01 -34.19
C LEU A 45 -23.83 -7.13 -32.66
N SER A 46 -24.57 -6.24 -31.99
CA SER A 46 -24.74 -6.30 -30.52
C SER A 46 -25.50 -7.55 -30.05
N LEU A 47 -26.53 -7.98 -30.79
CA LEU A 47 -27.30 -9.20 -30.47
C LEU A 47 -26.48 -10.48 -30.65
N ARG A 48 -25.60 -10.54 -31.66
CA ARG A 48 -24.69 -11.69 -31.85
C ARG A 48 -23.62 -11.78 -30.77
N ALA A 49 -23.05 -10.64 -30.37
CA ALA A 49 -22.07 -10.60 -29.27
C ALA A 49 -22.71 -10.98 -27.92
N ALA A 50 -23.96 -10.56 -27.66
CA ALA A 50 -24.69 -10.97 -26.47
C ALA A 50 -24.99 -12.48 -26.46
N ALA A 51 -25.43 -13.04 -27.59
CA ALA A 51 -25.69 -14.49 -27.70
C ALA A 51 -24.42 -15.33 -27.47
N LEU A 52 -23.27 -14.91 -28.00
CA LEU A 52 -21.97 -15.57 -27.78
C LEU A 52 -21.50 -15.51 -26.31
N ARG A 53 -21.81 -14.44 -25.58
CA ARG A 53 -21.49 -14.32 -24.15
C ARG A 53 -22.37 -15.22 -23.30
N PHE A 54 -23.66 -15.36 -23.66
CA PHE A 54 -24.56 -16.27 -22.96
C PHE A 54 -24.19 -17.75 -23.17
N THR A 55 -23.77 -18.15 -24.38
CA THR A 55 -23.33 -19.52 -24.63
C THR A 55 -22.02 -19.87 -23.92
N ALA A 56 -21.07 -18.93 -23.86
CA ALA A 56 -19.82 -19.13 -23.12
C ALA A 56 -20.05 -19.26 -21.61
N ALA A 57 -20.94 -18.44 -21.03
CA ALA A 57 -21.30 -18.52 -19.62
C ALA A 57 -22.01 -19.85 -19.28
N ALA A 58 -22.95 -20.29 -20.14
CA ALA A 58 -23.62 -21.58 -19.96
C ALA A 58 -22.66 -22.78 -20.03
N ALA A 59 -21.68 -22.74 -20.96
CA ALA A 59 -20.66 -23.77 -21.06
C ALA A 59 -19.73 -23.82 -19.83
N ALA A 60 -19.36 -22.66 -19.27
CA ALA A 60 -18.54 -22.59 -18.06
C ALA A 60 -19.27 -23.14 -16.83
N VAL A 61 -20.56 -22.84 -16.67
CA VAL A 61 -21.38 -23.39 -15.58
C VAL A 61 -21.55 -24.91 -15.72
N ALA A 62 -21.78 -25.42 -16.94
CA ALA A 62 -21.85 -26.85 -17.19
C ALA A 62 -20.52 -27.57 -16.91
N ALA A 63 -19.39 -26.97 -17.27
CA ALA A 63 -18.07 -27.52 -16.97
C ALA A 63 -17.79 -27.56 -15.45
N LEU A 64 -18.18 -26.52 -14.71
CA LEU A 64 -18.05 -26.49 -13.24
C LEU A 64 -18.92 -27.56 -12.57
N ALA A 65 -20.15 -27.76 -13.06
CA ALA A 65 -21.07 -28.77 -12.55
C ALA A 65 -20.53 -30.19 -12.79
N LEU A 66 -19.96 -30.47 -13.96
CA LEU A 66 -19.33 -31.75 -14.27
C LEU A 66 -18.06 -32.00 -13.45
N ALA A 67 -17.22 -30.98 -13.25
CA ALA A 67 -16.04 -31.09 -12.39
C ALA A 67 -16.42 -31.36 -10.92
N SER A 68 -17.50 -30.74 -10.44
CA SER A 68 -18.02 -30.96 -9.08
C SER A 68 -18.60 -32.36 -8.90
N ALA A 69 -19.29 -32.90 -9.92
CA ALA A 69 -19.79 -34.27 -9.91
C ALA A 69 -18.65 -35.31 -9.94
N ALA A 70 -17.54 -35.02 -10.64
CA ALA A 70 -16.37 -35.89 -10.67
C ALA A 70 -15.64 -35.94 -9.31
N LEU A 71 -15.60 -34.84 -8.56
CA LEU A 71 -15.00 -34.79 -7.22
C LEU A 71 -15.78 -35.57 -6.16
N VAL A 72 -17.09 -35.74 -6.32
CA VAL A 72 -17.93 -36.54 -5.40
C VAL A 72 -17.79 -38.04 -5.67
N ALA A 73 -17.39 -38.45 -6.88
CA ALA A 73 -17.21 -39.85 -7.24
C ALA A 73 -15.84 -40.44 -6.82
N ILE A 74 -14.88 -39.60 -6.42
CA ILE A 74 -13.59 -40.03 -5.91
C ILE A 74 -13.69 -40.11 -4.38
N GLY A 75 -14.19 -41.24 -3.88
CA GLY A 75 -14.22 -41.54 -2.45
C GLY A 75 -12.81 -41.48 -1.83
N PRO A 76 -12.69 -41.10 -0.54
CA PRO A 76 -11.39 -40.96 0.10
C PRO A 76 -10.87 -42.33 0.53
N GLU A 77 -10.26 -43.08 -0.38
CA GLU A 77 -9.28 -44.10 0.00
C GLU A 77 -7.96 -43.38 0.33
N LEU A 78 -7.90 -42.80 1.54
CA LEU A 78 -6.65 -42.35 2.11
C LEU A 78 -5.79 -43.59 2.40
N PRO A 79 -4.58 -43.70 1.82
CA PRO A 79 -3.66 -44.77 2.19
C PRO A 79 -3.35 -44.65 3.68
N ARG A 80 -3.71 -45.69 4.45
CA ARG A 80 -3.31 -45.83 5.85
C ARG A 80 -1.79 -45.80 5.92
N LEU A 81 -1.24 -44.65 6.29
CA LEU A 81 0.16 -44.52 6.68
C LEU A 81 0.41 -45.43 7.87
N ALA A 82 1.39 -46.32 7.72
CA ALA A 82 1.83 -47.20 8.79
C ALA A 82 2.25 -46.38 10.02
N PRO A 83 1.97 -46.87 11.25
CA PRO A 83 2.38 -46.18 12.46
C PRO A 83 3.91 -46.04 12.51
N PRO A 84 4.43 -44.91 13.01
CA PRO A 84 5.87 -44.71 13.15
C PRO A 84 6.48 -45.77 14.09
N PRO A 85 7.72 -46.21 13.83
CA PRO A 85 8.40 -47.17 14.69
C PRO A 85 8.61 -46.58 16.10
N PRO A 86 8.59 -47.43 17.15
CA PRO A 86 8.81 -46.99 18.51
C PRO A 86 10.21 -46.38 18.67
N PRO A 87 10.37 -45.33 19.51
CA PRO A 87 11.66 -44.71 19.76
C PRO A 87 12.64 -45.73 20.34
N ARG A 88 13.82 -45.83 19.72
CA ARG A 88 14.92 -46.66 20.23
C ARG A 88 15.39 -46.10 21.57
N LEU A 89 15.28 -46.92 22.61
CA LEU A 89 15.86 -46.67 23.93
C LEU A 89 17.38 -46.49 23.78
N ALA A 90 17.85 -45.27 24.05
CA ALA A 90 19.27 -44.97 24.11
C ALA A 90 19.91 -45.73 25.28
N THR A 91 21.02 -46.39 24.98
CA THR A 91 21.85 -47.13 25.93
C THR A 91 22.43 -46.16 26.97
N PRO A 92 22.39 -46.48 28.27
CA PRO A 92 23.00 -45.62 29.30
C PRO A 92 24.52 -45.63 29.13
N ALA A 93 25.08 -44.46 28.80
CA ALA A 93 26.52 -44.23 28.80
C ALA A 93 27.06 -44.42 30.22
N ALA A 94 28.15 -45.16 30.33
CA ALA A 94 28.83 -45.46 31.58
C ALA A 94 29.19 -44.18 32.35
N ALA A 95 28.77 -44.13 33.61
CA ALA A 95 29.04 -43.04 34.53
C ALA A 95 30.56 -42.93 34.81
N ALA A 96 31.17 -41.85 34.32
CA ALA A 96 32.50 -41.46 34.73
C ALA A 96 32.47 -40.93 36.18
N ALA A 97 33.46 -41.35 36.98
CA ALA A 97 33.58 -40.97 38.39
C ALA A 97 33.64 -39.44 38.58
N PRO A 98 33.00 -38.90 39.64
CA PRO A 98 32.96 -37.47 39.90
C PRO A 98 34.35 -36.95 40.27
N ARG A 99 34.82 -35.94 39.55
CA ARG A 99 36.01 -35.18 39.94
C ARG A 99 35.69 -34.36 41.20
N PRO A 100 36.63 -34.20 42.14
CA PRO A 100 36.45 -33.34 43.31
C PRO A 100 36.15 -31.91 42.86
N THR A 101 35.04 -31.36 43.33
CA THR A 101 34.66 -29.98 43.03
C THR A 101 35.59 -29.00 43.73
N PRO A 102 36.08 -27.96 43.04
CA PRO A 102 36.87 -26.91 43.68
C PRO A 102 36.05 -26.23 44.79
N PRO A 103 36.70 -25.72 45.84
CA PRO A 103 36.03 -24.98 46.90
C PRO A 103 35.29 -23.78 46.32
N PRO A 104 34.10 -23.45 46.85
CA PRO A 104 33.33 -22.31 46.37
C PRO A 104 34.13 -21.01 46.57
N PRO A 105 34.08 -20.08 45.61
CA PRO A 105 34.69 -18.77 45.78
C PRO A 105 34.02 -18.03 46.95
N PRO A 106 34.76 -17.15 47.64
CA PRO A 106 34.18 -16.33 48.70
C PRO A 106 33.01 -15.48 48.15
N PRO A 107 31.97 -15.24 48.96
CA PRO A 107 30.84 -14.42 48.54
C PRO A 107 31.33 -13.02 48.17
N PRO A 108 30.83 -12.44 47.06
CA PRO A 108 31.16 -11.07 46.70
C PRO A 108 30.68 -10.12 47.81
N PRO A 109 31.36 -8.97 48.01
CA PRO A 109 30.90 -7.96 48.94
C PRO A 109 29.48 -7.49 48.55
N PRO A 110 28.63 -7.15 49.53
CA PRO A 110 27.29 -6.65 49.26
C PRO A 110 27.37 -5.42 48.35
N LEU A 111 26.61 -5.46 47.25
CA LEU A 111 26.48 -4.31 46.36
C LEU A 111 25.89 -3.13 47.14
N PRO A 112 26.37 -1.90 46.93
CA PRO A 112 25.74 -0.73 47.50
C PRO A 112 24.27 -0.66 47.06
N PRO A 113 23.36 -0.16 47.92
CA PRO A 113 21.96 0.01 47.56
C PRO A 113 21.87 0.91 46.30
N PRO A 114 20.99 0.58 45.34
CA PRO A 114 20.81 1.40 44.16
C PRO A 114 20.40 2.82 44.59
N PRO A 115 20.90 3.87 43.92
CA PRO A 115 20.46 5.23 44.20
C PRO A 115 18.93 5.32 43.99
N PRO A 116 18.23 6.16 44.78
CA PRO A 116 16.81 6.38 44.59
C PRO A 116 16.53 6.81 43.14
N PRO A 117 15.43 6.35 42.52
CA PRO A 117 15.06 6.75 41.17
C PRO A 117 14.98 8.27 41.11
N ALA A 118 15.63 8.86 40.10
CA ALA A 118 15.55 10.29 39.87
C ALA A 118 14.08 10.72 39.78
N PRO A 119 13.69 11.87 40.37
CA PRO A 119 12.34 12.40 40.21
C PRO A 119 12.00 12.45 38.72
N HIS A 120 10.88 11.84 38.33
CA HIS A 120 10.39 11.94 36.96
C HIS A 120 10.25 13.42 36.61
N GLU A 121 11.11 13.92 35.72
CA GLU A 121 10.91 15.26 35.16
C GLU A 121 9.51 15.28 34.51
N PRO A 122 8.68 16.29 34.81
CA PRO A 122 7.42 16.45 34.12
C PRO A 122 7.68 16.48 32.61
N PRO A 123 6.82 15.84 31.78
CA PRO A 123 7.02 15.79 30.34
C PRO A 123 7.22 17.21 29.82
N ARG A 124 8.40 17.50 29.27
CA ARG A 124 8.69 18.81 28.68
C ARG A 124 7.58 19.11 27.68
N ALA A 125 6.95 20.27 27.83
CA ALA A 125 5.97 20.75 26.88
C ALA A 125 6.60 20.70 25.48
N SER A 126 5.96 19.99 24.56
CA SER A 126 6.42 19.92 23.18
C SER A 126 6.56 21.35 22.65
N PRO A 127 7.67 21.70 21.98
CA PRO A 127 7.82 23.02 21.39
C PRO A 127 6.62 23.30 20.45
N PRO A 128 6.17 24.56 20.35
CA PRO A 128 5.10 24.93 19.44
C PRO A 128 5.45 24.43 18.03
N PRO A 129 4.46 23.93 17.26
CA PRO A 129 4.71 23.42 15.92
C PRO A 129 5.41 24.50 15.10
N SER A 130 6.53 24.14 14.47
CA SER A 130 7.21 25.05 13.54
C SER A 130 6.19 25.57 12.52
N PRO A 131 6.16 26.88 12.25
CA PRO A 131 5.22 27.44 11.30
C PRO A 131 5.39 26.72 9.96
N THR A 132 4.27 26.29 9.38
CA THR A 132 4.25 25.63 8.08
C THR A 132 4.97 26.53 7.07
N PRO A 133 5.91 26.02 6.26
CA PRO A 133 6.62 26.83 5.29
C PRO A 133 5.64 27.64 4.44
N ARG A 134 5.74 28.97 4.51
CA ARG A 134 4.83 29.84 3.76
C ARG A 134 5.11 29.64 2.28
N ARG A 135 4.07 29.31 1.51
CA ARG A 135 4.20 29.15 0.06
C ARG A 135 4.73 30.44 -0.57
N PRO A 136 5.70 30.38 -1.49
CA PRO A 136 6.14 31.56 -2.22
C PRO A 136 4.97 32.24 -2.94
N PRO A 137 4.92 33.59 -2.99
CA PRO A 137 3.91 34.31 -3.75
C PRO A 137 3.88 33.87 -5.22
N GLY A 138 2.70 33.68 -5.79
CA GLY A 138 2.53 33.31 -7.20
C GLY A 138 2.71 31.82 -7.52
N VAL A 139 3.14 30.99 -6.57
CA VAL A 139 3.17 29.53 -6.73
C VAL A 139 1.82 28.96 -6.33
N THR A 140 1.16 28.25 -7.25
CA THR A 140 -0.09 27.55 -6.93
C THR A 140 0.18 26.32 -6.05
N TYR A 141 -0.82 25.85 -5.32
CA TYR A 141 -0.69 24.63 -4.52
C TYR A 141 -0.25 23.45 -5.40
N LEU A 142 -0.89 23.31 -6.56
CA LEU A 142 -0.59 22.26 -7.54
C LEU A 142 0.87 22.31 -8.01
N GLN A 143 1.40 23.50 -8.29
CA GLN A 143 2.81 23.67 -8.67
C GLN A 143 3.74 23.25 -7.54
N SER A 144 3.43 23.63 -6.28
CA SER A 144 4.21 23.21 -5.11
C SER A 144 4.19 21.70 -4.92
N LEU A 145 3.05 21.04 -5.13
CA LEU A 145 2.89 19.61 -4.99
C LEU A 145 3.68 18.84 -6.05
N ASN A 146 3.55 19.23 -7.32
CA ASN A 146 4.34 18.64 -8.42
C ASN A 146 5.84 18.95 -8.29
N ALA A 147 6.23 20.08 -7.71
CA ALA A 147 7.63 20.37 -7.39
C ALA A 147 8.16 19.44 -6.29
N ARG A 148 7.37 19.19 -5.22
CA ARG A 148 7.71 18.23 -4.15
C ARG A 148 7.87 16.82 -4.70
N PHE A 149 6.98 16.39 -5.62
CA PHE A 149 7.08 15.10 -6.29
C PHE A 149 8.37 14.94 -7.11
N ARG A 150 8.71 15.94 -7.93
CA ARG A 150 9.93 15.91 -8.77
C ARG A 150 11.22 16.03 -7.96
N GLY A 151 11.22 16.89 -6.94
CA GLY A 151 12.38 17.11 -6.07
C GLY A 151 12.56 16.05 -4.98
N GLY A 152 11.59 15.15 -4.84
CA GLY A 152 11.59 14.08 -3.85
C GLY A 152 12.78 13.16 -4.03
N HIS A 153 13.47 12.87 -2.93
CA HIS A 153 14.60 11.94 -2.93
C HIS A 153 14.73 11.23 -1.60
N ALA A 154 15.47 10.12 -1.56
CA ALA A 154 15.72 9.38 -0.32
C ALA A 154 16.33 10.29 0.79
N ALA A 155 15.47 10.73 1.72
CA ALA A 155 15.78 11.66 2.79
C ALA A 155 15.05 11.25 4.07
N ASN A 156 15.56 11.68 5.23
CA ASN A 156 14.93 11.37 6.53
C ASN A 156 13.76 12.31 6.87
N ALA A 157 13.69 13.47 6.22
CA ALA A 157 12.59 14.41 6.34
C ALA A 157 11.51 14.09 5.30
N VAL A 158 10.27 13.93 5.75
CA VAL A 158 9.13 13.51 4.90
C VAL A 158 8.88 14.51 3.77
N GLU A 159 9.02 15.81 4.05
CA GLU A 159 8.87 16.90 3.10
C GLU A 159 9.91 16.91 1.98
N HIS A 160 11.08 16.30 2.19
CA HIS A 160 12.13 16.14 1.19
C HIS A 160 12.04 14.78 0.48
N ALA A 161 11.38 13.80 1.10
CA ALA A 161 11.22 12.46 0.57
C ALA A 161 10.28 12.39 -0.64
N GLY A 162 9.25 13.25 -0.67
CA GLY A 162 8.27 13.30 -1.74
C GLY A 162 6.90 13.76 -1.25
N VAL A 163 5.85 13.26 -1.89
CA VAL A 163 4.46 13.53 -1.51
C VAL A 163 3.93 12.37 -0.68
N LEU A 164 3.39 12.67 0.50
CA LEU A 164 2.76 11.70 1.38
C LEU A 164 1.28 11.53 0.98
N VAL A 165 0.91 10.33 0.56
CA VAL A 165 -0.45 10.00 0.11
C VAL A 165 -1.03 8.85 0.91
N HIS A 166 -2.29 8.99 1.34
CA HIS A 166 -3.05 7.93 2.00
C HIS A 166 -4.26 7.58 1.16
N MET A 167 -4.45 6.30 0.88
CA MET A 167 -5.60 5.80 0.13
C MET A 167 -6.75 5.54 1.11
N LEU A 168 -7.94 6.04 0.78
CA LEU A 168 -9.13 5.84 1.60
C LEU A 168 -9.70 4.46 1.29
N ASP A 169 -9.31 3.47 2.08
CA ASP A 169 -9.74 2.08 1.96
C ASP A 169 -11.00 1.76 2.78
N ASP A 170 -11.58 0.58 2.53
CA ASP A 170 -12.79 0.08 3.20
C ASP A 170 -12.62 -0.12 4.73
N LEU A 171 -11.41 0.07 5.28
CA LEU A 171 -11.17 0.02 6.73
C LEU A 171 -11.82 1.20 7.46
N ARG A 172 -12.14 2.27 6.74
CA ARG A 172 -12.79 3.48 7.27
C ARG A 172 -14.31 3.28 7.29
N LEU A 173 -14.78 2.57 8.31
CA LEU A 173 -16.21 2.27 8.52
C LEU A 173 -17.10 3.52 8.68
N SER A 174 -16.51 4.67 9.00
CA SER A 174 -17.24 5.94 8.93
C SER A 174 -17.37 6.34 7.46
N LEU A 175 -18.42 5.82 6.80
CA LEU A 175 -18.79 6.25 5.46
C LEU A 175 -18.99 7.77 5.41
N GLU A 176 -19.36 8.40 6.53
CA GLU A 176 -19.58 9.83 6.66
C GLU A 176 -18.28 10.64 6.70
N GLN A 177 -17.25 10.15 7.40
CA GLN A 177 -15.99 10.85 7.64
C GLN A 177 -14.78 9.93 7.40
N PRO A 178 -14.57 9.48 6.15
CA PRO A 178 -13.52 8.49 5.83
C PRO A 178 -12.10 9.02 6.09
N TRP A 179 -11.94 10.33 6.27
CA TRP A 179 -10.66 10.98 6.60
C TRP A 179 -10.27 10.88 8.09
N LEU A 180 -11.13 10.36 8.97
CA LEU A 180 -10.82 10.18 10.39
C LEU A 180 -10.39 8.74 10.72
N PRO A 181 -9.55 8.54 11.75
CA PRO A 181 -9.36 7.22 12.36
C PRO A 181 -10.66 6.66 12.90
N CYS A 182 -10.72 5.33 12.96
CA CYS A 182 -11.83 4.60 13.57
C CYS A 182 -11.95 5.00 15.05
N SER A 183 -13.00 5.72 15.43
CA SER A 183 -13.08 6.35 16.76
C SER A 183 -13.86 5.53 17.80
N SER A 184 -14.62 4.52 17.38
CA SER A 184 -15.52 3.79 18.29
C SER A 184 -14.94 2.44 18.71
N PRO A 185 -14.79 2.16 20.02
CA PRO A 185 -14.37 0.86 20.55
C PRO A 185 -15.26 -0.33 20.14
N SER A 186 -16.51 -0.07 19.75
CA SER A 186 -17.43 -1.11 19.28
C SER A 186 -17.15 -1.57 17.84
N LEU A 187 -16.32 -0.83 17.09
CA LEU A 187 -15.99 -1.14 15.72
C LEU A 187 -14.71 -1.98 15.66
N TRP A 188 -14.68 -2.98 14.79
CA TRP A 188 -13.54 -3.89 14.64
C TRP A 188 -12.23 -3.18 14.26
N CYS A 189 -12.32 -2.01 13.62
CA CYS A 189 -11.18 -1.19 13.22
C CYS A 189 -10.54 -0.40 14.37
N TYR A 190 -11.16 -0.35 15.56
CA TYR A 190 -10.70 0.49 16.67
C TYR A 190 -9.28 0.18 17.13
N LYS A 191 -8.87 -1.10 17.09
CA LYS A 191 -7.51 -1.54 17.39
C LYS A 191 -6.43 -1.00 16.42
N PHE A 192 -6.86 -0.37 15.33
CA PHE A 192 -6.01 0.29 14.33
C PHE A 192 -6.19 1.82 14.34
N SER A 193 -6.96 2.35 15.30
CA SER A 193 -7.30 3.77 15.40
C SER A 193 -6.10 4.69 15.71
N ASP A 194 -4.97 4.10 16.08
CA ASP A 194 -3.72 4.75 16.51
C ASP A 194 -2.71 4.96 15.38
N ARG A 195 -2.99 4.40 14.20
CA ARG A 195 -2.11 4.47 13.04
C ARG A 195 -2.84 4.53 11.72
N CYS A 196 -2.09 4.93 10.71
CA CYS A 196 -2.53 4.95 9.34
C CYS A 196 -1.37 4.54 8.43
N SER A 197 -1.63 3.65 7.48
CA SER A 197 -0.68 3.36 6.40
C SER A 197 -0.78 4.44 5.30
N ALA A 198 0.34 4.81 4.73
CA ALA A 198 0.42 5.74 3.61
C ALA A 198 1.58 5.33 2.70
N SER A 199 1.69 5.96 1.54
CA SER A 199 2.83 5.82 0.64
C SER A 199 3.53 7.16 0.49
N LEU A 200 4.86 7.13 0.41
CA LEU A 200 5.66 8.27 -0.05
C LEU A 200 5.95 8.11 -1.53
N ILE A 201 5.44 9.04 -2.34
CA ILE A 201 5.65 9.01 -3.79
C ILE A 201 6.52 10.17 -4.26
N ASN A 202 7.39 9.88 -5.22
CA ASN A 202 8.20 10.85 -5.92
C ASN A 202 8.48 10.34 -7.34
N GLN A 203 9.20 11.12 -8.15
CA GLN A 203 9.49 10.77 -9.54
C GLN A 203 10.21 9.41 -9.71
N ARG A 204 10.97 8.95 -8.71
CA ARG A 204 11.69 7.67 -8.73
C ARG A 204 10.88 6.51 -8.14
N LEU A 205 9.89 6.84 -7.31
CA LEU A 205 9.01 5.91 -6.61
C LEU A 205 7.53 6.29 -6.84
N PRO A 206 7.01 6.25 -8.07
CA PRO A 206 5.65 6.71 -8.41
C PRO A 206 4.59 5.65 -8.12
N TYR A 207 4.63 4.99 -6.96
CA TYR A 207 3.76 3.86 -6.65
C TYR A 207 2.95 4.11 -5.38
N VAL A 208 1.64 3.93 -5.49
CA VAL A 208 0.70 4.01 -4.36
C VAL A 208 0.08 2.65 -4.11
N PHE A 209 -0.35 2.41 -2.87
CA PHE A 209 -1.17 1.25 -2.56
C PHE A 209 -2.58 1.36 -3.18
N ALA A 210 -2.81 0.80 -4.36
CA ALA A 210 -4.13 0.81 -4.99
C ALA A 210 -4.62 -0.62 -5.26
N ARG A 211 -5.36 -1.21 -4.32
CA ARG A 211 -6.05 -2.49 -4.55
C ARG A 211 -7.37 -2.27 -5.27
N LYS A 212 -8.43 -1.96 -4.52
CA LYS A 212 -9.80 -1.79 -5.06
C LYS A 212 -10.21 -0.33 -5.07
N GLU A 213 -9.76 0.40 -4.07
CA GLU A 213 -10.04 1.81 -3.84
C GLU A 213 -9.00 2.66 -4.56
N THR A 214 -9.46 3.77 -5.13
CA THR A 214 -8.60 4.62 -5.94
C THR A 214 -8.70 6.10 -5.54
N VAL A 215 -9.49 6.37 -4.49
CA VAL A 215 -9.62 7.68 -3.87
C VAL A 215 -8.64 7.78 -2.70
N GLY A 216 -7.97 8.92 -2.59
CA GLY A 216 -7.05 9.18 -1.49
C GLY A 216 -6.98 10.63 -1.07
N VAL A 217 -6.11 10.89 -0.12
CA VAL A 217 -5.77 12.23 0.39
C VAL A 217 -4.26 12.45 0.35
N VAL A 218 -3.87 13.66 0.01
CA VAL A 218 -2.51 14.16 0.22
C VAL A 218 -2.42 14.66 1.65
N LEU A 219 -1.48 14.13 2.42
CA LEU A 219 -1.27 14.49 3.82
C LEU A 219 -0.13 15.49 3.95
N SER A 220 -0.26 16.43 4.89
CA SER A 220 0.83 17.37 5.16
C SER A 220 1.99 16.67 5.86
N PRO A 221 3.22 16.76 5.32
CA PRO A 221 4.37 16.04 5.88
C PRO A 221 4.73 16.51 7.29
N HIS A 222 4.38 17.75 7.66
CA HIS A 222 4.67 18.31 8.99
C HIS A 222 3.61 17.97 10.03
N LEU A 223 2.39 17.65 9.59
CA LEU A 223 1.25 17.36 10.46
C LEU A 223 0.94 15.87 10.56
N ALA A 224 1.69 15.00 9.88
CA ALA A 224 1.53 13.55 9.93
C ALA A 224 2.79 12.89 10.53
N PRO A 225 2.85 12.64 11.86
CA PRO A 225 4.05 12.10 12.50
C PRO A 225 4.33 10.68 12.02
N LEU A 226 5.53 10.46 11.50
CA LEU A 226 5.99 9.14 11.08
C LEU A 226 6.36 8.28 12.30
N LEU A 227 5.75 7.11 12.43
CA LEU A 227 6.09 6.09 13.44
C LEU A 227 7.21 5.18 12.95
N CYS A 228 7.07 4.66 11.73
CA CYS A 228 8.06 3.82 11.07
C CYS A 228 7.77 3.72 9.56
N SER A 229 8.60 2.97 8.84
CA SER A 229 8.43 2.74 7.41
C SER A 229 8.92 1.37 6.95
N PHE A 230 8.45 0.95 5.79
CA PHE A 230 8.75 -0.30 5.13
C PHE A 230 8.98 -0.02 3.64
N PHE A 231 10.00 -0.67 3.06
CA PHE A 231 10.30 -0.50 1.64
C PHE A 231 9.35 -1.31 0.74
N VAL A 232 8.36 -1.99 1.31
CA VAL A 232 7.24 -2.71 0.67
C VAL A 232 6.04 -2.68 1.62
N ASP A 233 5.00 -3.44 1.33
CA ASP A 233 3.92 -3.77 2.28
C ASP A 233 4.52 -4.32 3.59
N GLY A 234 4.29 -3.59 4.67
CA GLY A 234 4.70 -3.91 6.02
C GLY A 234 3.62 -4.65 6.81
N GLY A 235 2.41 -4.85 6.28
CA GLY A 235 1.34 -5.52 7.02
C GLY A 235 1.03 -4.83 8.35
N THR A 236 0.87 -3.51 8.33
CA THR A 236 0.69 -2.68 9.56
C THR A 236 -0.50 -3.07 10.43
N MET A 237 -1.42 -3.90 9.92
CA MET A 237 -2.56 -4.44 10.65
C MET A 237 -2.37 -5.86 11.20
N LEU A 238 -1.19 -6.46 11.03
CA LEU A 238 -0.93 -7.80 11.53
C LEU A 238 -0.98 -7.85 13.08
N PRO A 239 -1.35 -8.99 13.68
CA PRO A 239 -1.46 -9.13 15.13
C PRO A 239 -0.17 -8.81 15.90
N ASP A 240 1.00 -9.14 15.34
CA ASP A 240 2.33 -8.87 15.89
C ASP A 240 2.79 -7.40 15.75
N LYS A 241 1.96 -6.56 15.12
CA LYS A 241 2.16 -5.11 14.96
C LYS A 241 1.02 -4.29 15.55
N THR A 242 0.11 -4.94 16.28
CA THR A 242 -1.05 -4.32 16.92
C THR A 242 -0.85 -4.28 18.44
N CYS A 243 -0.71 -3.08 18.99
CA CYS A 243 -0.59 -2.88 20.43
C CYS A 243 -1.86 -3.32 21.16
N ASP A 244 -1.71 -3.74 22.43
CA ASP A 244 -2.85 -4.21 23.23
C ASP A 244 -3.87 -3.09 23.50
N ALA A 245 -3.37 -1.89 23.76
CA ALA A 245 -4.15 -0.66 23.73
C ALA A 245 -3.71 0.20 22.54
N PRO A 246 -4.64 0.87 21.82
CA PRO A 246 -4.26 1.76 20.74
C PRO A 246 -3.33 2.88 21.25
N GLY A 247 -2.19 3.06 20.58
CA GLY A 247 -1.20 4.09 20.90
C GLY A 247 0.20 3.53 21.10
N VAL A 248 1.17 4.44 21.21
CA VAL A 248 2.57 4.09 21.49
C VAL A 248 2.71 3.66 22.95
N ALA A 249 3.37 2.53 23.17
CA ALA A 249 3.72 1.99 24.48
C ALA A 249 5.22 1.70 24.56
N ALA A 250 5.71 1.35 25.75
CA ALA A 250 7.14 1.04 25.96
C ALA A 250 7.60 -0.18 25.14
N ASP A 251 6.72 -1.15 24.98
CA ASP A 251 6.93 -2.44 24.30
C ASP A 251 6.12 -2.54 22.99
N CYS A 252 5.61 -1.42 22.46
CA CYS A 252 4.89 -1.43 21.21
C CYS A 252 4.90 -0.09 20.49
N VAL A 253 5.19 -0.12 19.19
CA VAL A 253 4.95 1.01 18.29
C VAL A 253 3.91 0.57 17.25
N PRO A 254 2.71 1.17 17.23
CA PRO A 254 1.61 0.74 16.38
C PRO A 254 2.01 0.61 14.91
N GLY A 255 1.75 -0.55 14.32
CA GLY A 255 2.05 -0.86 12.92
C GLY A 255 3.51 -1.18 12.63
N CYS A 256 4.39 -1.08 13.63
CA CYS A 256 5.81 -1.30 13.48
C CYS A 256 6.23 -2.64 14.09
N TRP A 257 5.96 -2.83 15.39
CA TRP A 257 6.30 -4.03 16.16
C TRP A 257 5.57 -4.04 17.51
N LYS A 258 5.46 -5.23 18.10
CA LYS A 258 5.00 -5.51 19.46
C LYS A 258 5.97 -6.46 20.16
N GLY A 259 6.30 -6.20 21.42
CA GLY A 259 7.26 -6.97 22.20
C GLY A 259 8.70 -6.54 21.93
N GLU A 260 9.52 -7.44 21.39
CA GLU A 260 10.92 -7.14 21.10
C GLU A 260 11.05 -6.20 19.88
N PRO A 261 11.79 -5.08 19.99
CA PRO A 261 11.93 -4.14 18.88
C PRO A 261 12.54 -4.77 17.62
N ASN A 262 11.77 -4.76 16.53
CA ASN A 262 12.15 -5.38 15.27
C ASN A 262 12.55 -4.34 14.21
N TRP A 263 13.65 -3.62 14.46
CA TRP A 263 14.16 -2.57 13.57
C TRP A 263 15.16 -3.12 12.53
N CYS A 264 15.18 -2.51 11.34
CA CYS A 264 16.08 -2.89 10.25
C CYS A 264 17.52 -2.38 10.37
N ASP A 265 17.84 -1.63 11.42
CA ASP A 265 19.16 -1.04 11.60
C ASP A 265 20.23 -2.16 11.67
N GLY A 266 21.14 -2.19 10.69
CA GLY A 266 22.27 -3.13 10.64
C GLY A 266 21.94 -4.57 10.21
N ARG A 267 20.76 -4.83 9.64
CA ARG A 267 20.36 -6.19 9.21
C ARG A 267 20.60 -6.44 7.71
N GLU A 268 21.03 -7.65 7.39
CA GLU A 268 21.09 -8.13 5.99
C GLU A 268 19.69 -8.43 5.42
N LYS A 269 18.80 -8.99 6.26
CA LYS A 269 17.40 -9.30 5.91
C LYS A 269 16.50 -8.12 6.26
N VAL A 270 16.29 -7.23 5.30
CA VAL A 270 15.52 -5.99 5.51
C VAL A 270 14.00 -6.16 5.38
N TRP A 271 13.52 -7.32 4.91
CA TRP A 271 12.09 -7.53 4.56
C TRP A 271 11.16 -7.80 5.75
N ASP A 272 11.68 -8.28 6.88
CA ASP A 272 10.86 -8.66 8.04
C ASP A 272 10.87 -7.63 9.18
N CYS A 273 11.38 -6.42 8.95
CA CYS A 273 11.59 -5.42 10.00
C CYS A 273 11.04 -4.05 9.61
N ALA A 274 10.82 -3.20 10.61
CA ALA A 274 10.44 -1.80 10.42
C ALA A 274 11.69 -0.91 10.35
N TRP A 275 11.64 0.16 9.58
CA TRP A 275 12.64 1.23 9.60
C TRP A 275 12.19 2.35 10.51
N ARG A 276 13.11 2.87 11.33
CA ARG A 276 12.86 4.05 12.16
C ARG A 276 12.63 5.29 11.29
N PRO A 277 11.96 6.34 11.80
CA PRO A 277 11.85 7.62 11.09
C PRO A 277 13.23 8.20 10.69
N ALA A 278 14.22 8.08 11.57
CA ALA A 278 15.60 8.52 11.31
C ALA A 278 16.34 7.69 10.24
N SER A 279 15.78 6.56 9.82
CA SER A 279 16.32 5.66 8.80
C SER A 279 15.47 5.67 7.51
N LEU A 280 14.52 6.61 7.37
CA LEU A 280 13.64 6.73 6.21
C LEU A 280 14.42 6.84 4.88
N ALA A 281 15.52 7.57 4.86
CA ALA A 281 16.36 7.67 3.66
C ALA A 281 16.95 6.31 3.24
N MET A 282 17.30 5.46 4.20
CA MET A 282 17.80 4.11 3.91
C MET A 282 16.69 3.21 3.39
N MET A 283 15.52 3.24 4.03
CA MET A 283 14.32 2.54 3.55
C MET A 283 14.03 2.89 2.08
N LEU A 284 13.99 4.18 1.74
CA LEU A 284 13.67 4.65 0.39
C LEU A 284 14.73 4.22 -0.62
N ARG A 285 16.03 4.24 -0.28
CA ARG A 285 17.08 3.70 -1.15
C ARG A 285 16.91 2.20 -1.42
N HIS A 286 16.52 1.42 -0.41
CA HIS A 286 16.22 0.00 -0.61
C HIS A 286 15.01 -0.20 -1.51
N HIS A 287 13.96 0.62 -1.36
CA HIS A 287 12.80 0.60 -2.25
C HIS A 287 13.18 0.94 -3.70
N GLU A 288 13.92 2.02 -3.92
CA GLU A 288 14.42 2.45 -5.25
C GLU A 288 15.24 1.35 -5.92
N GLN A 289 16.17 0.72 -5.19
CA GLN A 289 16.98 -0.38 -5.70
C GLN A 289 16.15 -1.60 -6.10
N ARG A 290 15.11 -1.93 -5.33
CA ARG A 290 14.22 -3.06 -5.63
C ARG A 290 13.39 -2.79 -6.87
N VAL A 291 12.72 -1.65 -6.92
CA VAL A 291 11.86 -1.23 -8.04
C VAL A 291 12.68 -1.16 -9.33
N GLY A 292 13.91 -0.62 -9.28
CA GLY A 292 14.78 -0.53 -10.45
C GLY A 292 15.28 -1.87 -11.00
N ARG A 293 15.30 -2.93 -10.18
CA ARG A 293 15.77 -4.26 -10.61
C ARG A 293 14.66 -5.12 -11.20
N GLU A 294 13.46 -5.10 -10.63
CA GLU A 294 12.38 -6.02 -11.03
C GLU A 294 10.98 -5.38 -10.95
N PRO A 295 10.68 -4.35 -11.76
CA PRO A 295 9.41 -3.61 -11.65
C PRO A 295 8.17 -4.50 -11.89
N TRP A 296 8.29 -5.54 -12.73
CA TRP A 296 7.17 -6.42 -13.11
C TRP A 296 6.93 -7.59 -12.15
N ARG A 297 7.94 -8.02 -11.39
CA ARG A 297 7.83 -9.24 -10.55
C ARG A 297 6.96 -9.03 -9.31
N PHE A 298 6.79 -7.79 -8.89
CA PHE A 298 6.20 -7.51 -7.58
C PHE A 298 4.74 -7.09 -7.62
N GLY A 299 4.13 -6.90 -8.81
CA GLY A 299 2.70 -6.67 -8.95
C GLY A 299 2.16 -5.65 -7.94
N ALA A 300 1.29 -6.10 -7.03
CA ALA A 300 0.67 -5.28 -5.99
C ALA A 300 1.62 -4.82 -4.84
N LEU A 301 2.91 -5.17 -4.85
CA LEU A 301 3.91 -4.85 -3.81
C LEU A 301 4.95 -3.82 -4.29
N THR A 302 4.64 -3.03 -5.31
CA THR A 302 5.55 -2.01 -5.88
C THR A 302 5.56 -0.70 -5.10
N TYR A 303 4.68 -0.55 -4.10
CA TYR A 303 4.60 0.63 -3.23
C TYR A 303 5.45 0.46 -1.97
N ASN A 304 5.83 1.57 -1.35
CA ASN A 304 6.36 1.59 0.02
C ASN A 304 5.22 1.89 1.00
N GLU A 305 5.38 1.42 2.24
CA GLU A 305 4.45 1.72 3.32
C GLU A 305 5.14 2.57 4.38
N VAL A 306 4.56 3.72 4.68
CA VAL A 306 4.91 4.52 5.85
C VAL A 306 3.77 4.52 6.85
N VAL A 307 4.10 4.40 8.13
CA VAL A 307 3.12 4.31 9.22
C VAL A 307 3.07 5.64 9.93
N LEU A 308 1.91 6.26 9.92
CA LEU A 308 1.67 7.58 10.50
C LEU A 308 0.89 7.42 11.79
N SER A 309 1.22 8.21 12.81
CA SER A 309 0.40 8.30 14.01
C SER A 309 -0.88 9.07 13.72
N THR A 310 -2.02 8.51 14.14
CA THR A 310 -3.34 9.15 14.02
C THR A 310 -3.81 9.81 15.32
N ALA A 311 -3.05 9.70 16.41
CA ALA A 311 -3.43 10.15 17.75
C ALA A 311 -3.90 11.61 17.80
N ARG A 312 -3.38 12.46 16.91
CA ARG A 312 -3.73 13.89 16.82
C ARG A 312 -4.33 14.30 15.47
N TRP A 313 -4.86 13.36 14.69
CA TRP A 313 -5.45 13.68 13.39
C TRP A 313 -6.63 14.65 13.52
N GLY A 314 -7.57 14.37 14.42
CA GLY A 314 -8.74 15.22 14.64
C GLY A 314 -8.36 16.67 14.99
N GLU A 315 -7.36 16.86 15.85
CA GLU A 315 -6.86 18.19 16.25
C GLU A 315 -6.14 18.96 15.13
N ARG A 316 -5.63 18.24 14.13
CA ARG A 316 -4.84 18.84 13.03
C ARG A 316 -5.68 19.11 11.78
N LEU A 317 -6.94 18.70 11.78
CA LEU A 317 -7.87 19.01 10.70
C LEU A 317 -8.38 20.46 10.79
N PRO A 318 -8.63 21.12 9.64
CA PRO A 318 -8.49 20.57 8.29
C PRO A 318 -7.06 20.59 7.73
N ALA A 319 -6.12 21.30 8.36
CA ALA A 319 -4.78 21.57 7.82
C ALA A 319 -3.93 20.31 7.51
N LEU A 320 -4.24 19.18 8.15
CA LEU A 320 -3.60 17.88 7.87
C LEU A 320 -3.81 17.42 6.42
N ILE A 321 -4.96 17.69 5.82
CA ILE A 321 -5.29 17.24 4.46
C ILE A 321 -5.01 18.38 3.49
N GLU A 322 -3.99 18.20 2.66
CA GLU A 322 -3.59 19.21 1.69
C GLU A 322 -4.44 19.11 0.39
N ALA A 323 -4.92 17.91 0.02
CA ALA A 323 -5.82 17.69 -1.12
C ALA A 323 -6.52 16.32 -1.06
N PHE A 324 -7.58 16.17 -1.85
CA PHE A 324 -8.19 14.89 -2.20
C PHE A 324 -7.77 14.51 -3.62
N PHE A 325 -7.67 13.21 -3.91
CA PHE A 325 -7.38 12.75 -5.27
C PHE A 325 -8.11 11.46 -5.64
N PHE A 326 -8.17 11.21 -6.95
CA PHE A 326 -8.51 9.92 -7.55
C PHE A 326 -7.44 9.54 -8.60
N LEU A 327 -7.32 8.25 -8.94
CA LEU A 327 -6.37 7.79 -9.96
C LEU A 327 -6.93 7.95 -11.38
N SER A 328 -6.12 8.46 -12.31
CA SER A 328 -6.52 8.72 -13.71
C SER A 328 -6.92 7.46 -14.49
N ASP A 329 -6.32 6.32 -14.17
CA ASP A 329 -6.53 5.04 -14.85
C ASP A 329 -7.77 4.28 -14.35
N ARG A 330 -8.61 4.93 -13.52
CA ARG A 330 -9.74 4.30 -12.82
C ARG A 330 -11.05 5.06 -13.05
N PRO A 331 -11.85 4.65 -14.05
CA PRO A 331 -13.09 5.35 -14.37
C PRO A 331 -14.12 5.26 -13.23
N GLY A 332 -14.88 6.34 -13.02
CA GLY A 332 -15.97 6.43 -12.03
C GLY A 332 -15.53 6.86 -10.63
N GLU A 333 -14.23 6.92 -10.36
CA GLU A 333 -13.71 7.20 -9.01
C GLU A 333 -13.64 8.70 -8.70
N GLU A 334 -13.66 9.53 -9.74
CA GLU A 334 -13.78 10.99 -9.60
C GLU A 334 -15.05 11.36 -8.83
N GLU A 335 -16.21 10.78 -9.14
CA GLU A 335 -17.46 11.12 -8.47
C GLU A 335 -17.41 10.78 -6.98
N LYS A 336 -16.82 9.61 -6.65
CA LYS A 336 -16.60 9.18 -5.26
C LYS A 336 -15.66 10.15 -4.53
N ALA A 337 -14.53 10.52 -5.14
CA ALA A 337 -13.58 11.46 -4.57
C ALA A 337 -14.19 12.86 -4.38
N ARG A 338 -14.95 13.34 -5.36
CA ARG A 338 -15.66 14.62 -5.32
C ARG A 338 -16.73 14.64 -4.22
N SER A 339 -17.46 13.54 -4.04
CA SER A 339 -18.44 13.39 -2.96
C SER A 339 -17.77 13.47 -1.58
N ILE A 340 -16.64 12.78 -1.39
CA ILE A 340 -15.87 12.82 -0.14
C ILE A 340 -15.30 14.22 0.11
N GLN A 341 -14.68 14.84 -0.89
CA GLN A 341 -14.12 16.19 -0.80
C GLN A 341 -15.18 17.24 -0.45
N ARG A 342 -16.37 17.19 -1.08
CA ARG A 342 -17.47 18.11 -0.76
C ARG A 342 -17.94 17.97 0.68
N ARG A 343 -18.05 16.74 1.19
CA ARG A 343 -18.41 16.50 2.60
C ARG A 343 -17.34 17.01 3.55
N PHE A 344 -16.06 16.85 3.20
CA PHE A 344 -14.96 17.41 3.97
C PHE A 344 -15.01 18.94 4.05
N VAL A 345 -15.18 19.62 2.90
CA VAL A 345 -15.29 21.08 2.84
C VAL A 345 -16.56 21.58 3.53
N ALA A 346 -17.67 20.85 3.43
CA ALA A 346 -18.89 21.18 4.18
C ALA A 346 -18.67 21.08 5.70
N TYR A 347 -17.88 20.09 6.16
CA TYR A 347 -17.54 19.92 7.57
C TYR A 347 -16.49 20.95 8.05
N PHE A 348 -15.54 21.33 7.18
CA PHE A 348 -14.51 22.32 7.45
C PHE A 348 -14.56 23.45 6.40
N PRO A 349 -15.45 24.44 6.54
CA PRO A 349 -15.65 25.50 5.53
C PRO A 349 -14.42 26.37 5.24
N GLN A 350 -13.47 26.42 6.17
CA GLN A 350 -12.18 27.10 6.03
C GLN A 350 -11.13 26.31 5.22
N SER A 351 -11.44 25.06 4.88
CA SER A 351 -10.54 24.20 4.10
C SER A 351 -10.53 24.60 2.62
N GLU A 352 -9.34 24.75 2.06
CA GLU A 352 -9.12 24.96 0.62
C GLU A 352 -8.65 23.68 -0.09
N ALA A 353 -8.80 22.50 0.53
CA ALA A 353 -8.31 21.23 -0.01
C ALA A 353 -8.93 20.94 -1.39
N PRO A 354 -8.17 21.01 -2.50
CA PRO A 354 -8.69 20.81 -3.84
C PRO A 354 -8.92 19.32 -4.12
N LEU A 355 -9.73 19.05 -5.14
CA LEU A 355 -9.81 17.74 -5.76
C LEU A 355 -8.83 17.66 -6.94
N LEU A 356 -8.01 16.61 -6.97
CA LEU A 356 -6.98 16.38 -7.97
C LEU A 356 -7.19 15.05 -8.68
N GLU A 357 -6.77 14.99 -9.93
CA GLU A 357 -6.49 13.73 -10.64
C GLU A 357 -5.01 13.38 -10.42
N LEU A 358 -4.72 12.13 -10.05
CA LEU A 358 -3.38 11.58 -9.91
C LEU A 358 -3.06 10.65 -11.08
N ASP A 359 -2.27 11.14 -12.01
CA ASP A 359 -1.75 10.44 -13.18
C ASP A 359 -0.31 9.98 -12.96
N LEU A 360 -0.15 8.75 -12.45
CA LEU A 360 1.17 8.15 -12.19
C LEU A 360 1.95 7.83 -13.48
N SER A 361 1.31 7.90 -14.65
CA SER A 361 2.00 7.78 -15.94
C SER A 361 2.72 9.06 -16.37
N ASN A 362 2.43 10.20 -15.71
CA ASN A 362 3.06 11.48 -15.94
C ASN A 362 4.15 11.76 -14.88
N PRO A 363 5.43 11.40 -15.15
CA PRO A 363 6.50 11.52 -14.15
C PRO A 363 6.91 12.97 -13.86
N THR A 364 6.40 13.95 -14.61
CA THR A 364 6.78 15.36 -14.45
C THR A 364 5.74 16.13 -13.64
N SER A 365 4.47 15.80 -13.81
CA SER A 365 3.37 16.53 -13.18
C SER A 365 2.19 15.59 -12.93
N PRO A 366 2.34 14.59 -12.04
CA PRO A 366 1.32 13.57 -11.85
C PRO A 366 0.03 14.12 -11.22
N PHE A 367 0.08 15.27 -10.54
CA PHE A 367 -1.12 15.91 -10.01
C PHE A 367 -1.69 16.91 -11.01
N LEU A 368 -2.96 16.75 -11.35
CA LEU A 368 -3.72 17.59 -12.28
C LEU A 368 -5.01 18.12 -11.60
N PRO A 369 -5.56 19.27 -12.00
CA PRO A 369 -6.88 19.70 -11.52
C PRO A 369 -7.97 18.75 -12.05
N ALA A 370 -8.93 18.38 -11.20
CA ALA A 370 -10.03 17.49 -11.58
C ALA A 370 -11.11 18.15 -12.48
N ASP A 371 -11.18 19.48 -12.54
CA ASP A 371 -12.25 20.21 -13.24
C ASP A 371 -11.95 20.45 -14.74
N ARG A 372 -11.41 19.44 -15.43
CA ARG A 372 -11.01 19.56 -16.84
C ARG A 372 -12.13 19.33 -17.84
#